data_AF-A0A843E4N7-F1
#
_entry.id   AF-A0A843E4N7-F1
#
_cell.length_a   1.000
_cell.length_b   1.000
_cell.length_c   1.000
_cell.angle_alpha   90.00
_cell.angle_beta   90.00
_cell.angle_gamma   90.00
#
_symmetry.space_group_name_H-M   'P 1'
#
loop_
_entity.id
_entity.type
_entity.pdbx_description
1 polymer ?
#
loop_
_entity_poly.entity_id
_entity_poly.type
_entity_poly.pdbx_seq_one_letter_code
_entity_poly.pdbx_strand_id
1 'polypeptide(L)'
;MIDRNEILANLERYDLKKAKIGVVGSHSGLDTCDGATSEGFRTVAICQDGREKTFNNYFKTLRNADGTVRRGVVDETIILNKYADVMNPDVQERLIKDNILFIPNRSFVSYSGIDAVENDFKVPLVGSRNLLRSEERGDERDYYWILEKAGLPAPKKVERPEDIDGLTIIKVHHKQKKLERGFFTAVSYDQFVQKSNDLIKQGVIEENFLESARMEQYIIGPV
;
A
#
# COMPACT_ATOMS: atom_id res chain seq x y z
N MET A 1 -12.94 11.00 -8.59
CA MET A 1 -11.72 11.45 -7.88
C MET A 1 -12.01 12.83 -7.33
N ILE A 2 -11.58 13.10 -6.10
CA ILE A 2 -11.72 14.42 -5.48
C ILE A 2 -11.13 15.50 -6.38
N ASP A 3 -11.79 16.65 -6.44
CA ASP A 3 -11.33 17.74 -7.29
C ASP A 3 -10.00 18.32 -6.77
N ARG A 4 -9.08 18.60 -7.69
CA ARG A 4 -7.77 19.15 -7.32
C ARG A 4 -7.91 20.50 -6.62
N ASN A 5 -8.89 21.32 -6.99
CA ASN A 5 -9.11 22.63 -6.37
C ASN A 5 -9.55 22.49 -4.92
N GLU A 6 -10.27 21.42 -4.55
CA GLU A 6 -10.62 21.17 -3.15
C GLU A 6 -9.37 20.90 -2.29
N ILE A 7 -8.42 20.12 -2.81
CA ILE A 7 -7.14 19.87 -2.13
C ILE A 7 -6.28 21.14 -2.05
N LEU A 8 -6.23 21.93 -3.13
CA LEU A 8 -5.48 23.18 -3.13
C LEU A 8 -6.07 24.20 -2.15
N ALA A 9 -7.40 24.32 -2.08
CA ALA A 9 -8.07 25.18 -1.11
C ALA A 9 -7.76 24.76 0.35
N ASN A 10 -7.64 23.46 0.61
CA ASN A 10 -7.19 22.98 1.93
C ASN A 10 -5.72 23.32 2.20
N LEU A 11 -4.84 23.18 1.21
CA LEU A 11 -3.42 23.50 1.33
C LEU A 11 -3.18 25.00 1.53
N GLU A 12 -3.98 25.87 0.91
CA GLU A 12 -3.90 27.33 1.10
C GLU A 12 -4.16 27.77 2.54
N ARG A 13 -4.84 26.93 3.35
CA ARG A 13 -5.07 27.17 4.78
C ARG A 13 -3.84 26.86 5.63
N TYR A 14 -2.78 26.28 5.07
CA TYR A 14 -1.63 25.79 5.85
C TYR A 14 -0.64 26.91 6.18
N ASP A 15 -0.13 26.89 7.41
CA ASP A 15 1.13 27.53 7.76
C ASP A 15 2.29 26.58 7.40
N LEU A 16 2.82 26.73 6.18
CA LEU A 16 3.86 25.84 5.65
C LEU A 16 5.15 25.81 6.51
N LYS A 17 5.42 26.83 7.33
CA LYS A 17 6.56 26.82 8.26
C LYS A 17 6.36 25.84 9.42
N LYS A 18 5.13 25.39 9.64
CA LYS A 18 4.74 24.40 10.65
C LYS A 18 4.27 23.09 10.02
N ALA A 19 4.49 22.90 8.72
CA ALA A 19 4.10 21.69 8.04
C ALA A 19 4.72 20.47 8.74
N LYS A 20 3.90 19.43 8.89
CA LYS A 20 4.32 18.15 9.49
C LYS A 20 4.10 17.05 8.47
N ILE A 21 4.88 15.99 8.57
CA ILE A 21 4.74 14.81 7.73
C ILE A 21 3.87 13.78 8.46
N GLY A 22 2.71 13.48 7.87
CA GLY A 22 1.77 12.48 8.38
C GLY A 22 1.85 11.18 7.59
N VAL A 23 1.74 10.05 8.27
CA VAL A 23 1.72 8.73 7.61
C VAL A 23 0.92 7.73 8.45
N VAL A 24 0.30 6.74 7.81
CA VAL A 24 -0.22 5.57 8.53
C VAL A 24 0.95 4.81 9.16
N GLY A 25 0.91 4.63 10.48
CA GLY A 25 1.89 3.88 11.28
C GLY A 25 1.82 2.38 11.01
N SER A 26 2.23 1.97 9.81
CA SER A 26 2.37 0.60 9.32
C SER A 26 3.19 0.61 8.02
N HIS A 27 3.45 -0.55 7.40
CA HIS A 27 4.28 -0.67 6.19
C HIS A 27 5.63 0.05 6.32
N SER A 28 5.78 1.19 5.64
CA SER A 28 6.99 2.03 5.58
C SER A 28 6.89 3.27 6.46
N GLY A 29 5.98 3.28 7.45
CA GLY A 29 5.71 4.44 8.29
C GLY A 29 6.94 4.91 9.07
N LEU A 30 7.79 4.00 9.54
CA LEU A 30 9.03 4.38 10.23
C LEU A 30 10.04 5.01 9.27
N ASP A 31 10.23 4.46 8.07
CA ASP A 31 11.13 5.01 7.05
C ASP A 31 10.69 6.41 6.62
N THR A 32 9.37 6.60 6.43
CA THR A 32 8.80 7.92 6.16
C THR A 32 9.07 8.90 7.29
N CYS A 33 8.86 8.48 8.54
CA CYS A 33 9.14 9.30 9.72
C CYS A 33 10.63 9.64 9.86
N ASP A 34 11.52 8.68 9.60
CA ASP A 34 12.97 8.86 9.69
C ASP A 34 13.49 9.83 8.63
N GLY A 35 13.07 9.65 7.36
CA GLY A 35 13.39 10.58 6.28
C GLY A 35 12.88 11.99 6.57
N ALA A 36 11.62 12.14 6.98
CA ALA A 36 11.05 13.43 7.34
C ALA A 36 11.78 14.11 8.50
N THR A 37 12.16 13.34 9.53
CA THR A 37 12.92 13.83 10.68
C THR A 37 14.31 14.32 10.27
N SER A 38 14.98 13.60 9.36
CA SER A 38 16.29 13.96 8.81
C SER A 38 16.25 15.26 8.00
N GLU A 39 15.14 15.51 7.31
CA GLU A 39 14.87 16.77 6.59
C GLU A 39 14.33 17.90 7.50
N GLY A 40 14.28 17.68 8.82
CA GLY A 40 13.89 18.70 9.80
C GLY A 40 12.39 18.87 10.03
N PHE A 41 11.54 18.03 9.42
CA PHE A 41 10.10 18.05 9.67
C PHE A 41 9.74 17.43 11.02
N ARG A 42 8.57 17.82 11.54
CA ARG A 42 7.87 17.08 12.59
C ARG A 42 7.04 15.98 11.98
N THR A 43 6.88 14.88 12.70
CA THR A 43 6.23 13.68 12.17
C THR A 43 5.02 13.23 12.98
N VAL A 44 3.99 12.76 12.29
CA VAL A 44 2.76 12.26 12.90
C VAL A 44 2.44 10.87 12.36
N ALA A 45 2.45 9.85 13.23
CA ALA A 45 2.07 8.50 12.87
C ALA A 45 0.63 8.21 13.27
N ILE A 46 -0.23 7.90 12.30
CA ILE A 46 -1.62 7.51 12.52
C ILE A 46 -1.66 6.01 12.78
N CYS A 47 -1.92 5.64 14.02
CA CYS A 47 -1.84 4.27 14.50
C CYS A 47 -3.24 3.73 14.77
N GLN A 48 -3.35 2.40 14.76
CA GLN A 48 -4.52 1.71 15.25
C GLN A 48 -4.28 1.23 16.68
N ASP A 49 -5.30 1.29 17.52
CA ASP A 49 -5.29 0.73 18.88
C ASP A 49 -4.82 -0.73 18.87
N GLY A 50 -3.89 -1.05 19.76
CA GLY A 50 -3.20 -2.33 19.86
C GLY A 50 -2.00 -2.49 18.89
N ARG A 51 -1.75 -1.53 17.99
CA ARG A 51 -0.65 -1.54 16.99
C ARG A 51 0.24 -0.30 17.05
N GLU A 52 0.05 0.55 18.05
CA GLU A 52 0.70 1.85 18.20
C GLU A 52 2.05 1.81 18.91
N LYS A 53 2.34 0.79 19.73
CA LYS A 53 3.52 0.77 20.62
C LYS A 53 4.85 1.01 19.91
N THR A 54 5.01 0.49 18.69
CA THR A 54 6.19 0.75 17.84
C THR A 54 6.41 2.26 17.68
N PHE A 55 5.38 2.99 17.29
CA PHE A 55 5.44 4.42 16.98
C PHE A 55 5.38 5.29 18.25
N ASN A 56 4.49 4.95 19.19
CA ASN A 56 4.20 5.77 20.36
C ASN A 56 5.23 5.60 21.49
N ASN A 57 5.93 4.47 21.55
CA ASN A 57 6.89 4.19 22.63
C ASN A 57 8.32 4.03 22.10
N TYR A 58 8.55 3.01 21.25
CA TYR A 58 9.91 2.61 20.90
C TYR A 58 10.60 3.61 19.96
N PHE A 59 9.85 4.20 19.02
CA PHE A 59 10.36 5.18 18.06
C PHE A 59 9.88 6.61 18.34
N LYS A 60 9.32 6.86 19.52
CA LYS A 60 8.90 8.21 19.94
C LYS A 60 10.10 9.15 19.95
N THR A 61 9.96 10.29 19.30
CA THR A 61 11.01 11.30 19.23
C THR A 61 11.23 11.93 20.59
N LEU A 62 12.49 11.98 21.03
CA LEU A 62 12.95 12.88 22.07
C LEU A 62 13.78 13.97 21.43
N ARG A 63 13.47 15.22 21.76
CA ARG A 63 14.21 16.38 21.29
C ARG A 63 14.85 17.13 22.43
N ASN A 64 15.96 17.79 22.13
CA ASN A 64 16.64 18.69 23.05
C ASN A 64 15.84 20.00 23.18
N ALA A 65 16.24 20.85 24.12
CA ALA A 65 15.59 22.15 24.36
C ALA A 65 15.61 23.09 23.14
N ASP A 66 16.62 22.95 22.28
CA ASP A 66 16.77 23.69 21.02
C ASP A 66 15.93 23.11 19.85
N GLY A 67 15.19 22.02 20.08
CA GLY A 67 14.36 21.35 19.09
C GLY A 67 15.08 20.32 18.21
N THR A 68 16.39 20.12 18.39
CA THR A 68 17.16 19.09 17.68
C THR A 68 16.78 17.69 18.14
N VAL A 69 16.86 16.72 17.24
CA VAL A 69 16.48 15.32 17.53
C VAL A 69 17.60 14.65 18.31
N ARG A 70 17.25 14.10 19.48
CA ARG A 70 18.17 13.28 20.28
C ARG A 70 18.04 11.80 19.96
N ARG A 71 16.79 11.32 19.80
CA ARG A 71 16.48 9.93 19.38
C ARG A 71 15.05 9.85 18.86
N GLY A 72 14.74 8.76 18.15
CA GLY A 72 13.39 8.47 17.67
C GLY A 72 13.03 9.32 16.46
N VAL A 73 11.92 8.96 15.83
CA VAL A 73 11.52 9.52 14.52
C VAL A 73 10.02 9.88 14.46
N VAL A 74 9.26 9.57 15.50
CA VAL A 74 7.81 9.86 15.61
C VAL A 74 7.56 10.94 16.66
N ASP A 75 7.31 12.19 16.26
CA ASP A 75 7.00 13.28 17.19
C ASP A 75 5.63 13.07 17.85
N GLU A 76 4.62 12.67 17.08
CA GLU A 76 3.23 12.55 17.53
C GLU A 76 2.57 11.28 17.00
N THR A 77 1.59 10.78 17.76
CA THR A 77 0.76 9.65 17.32
C THR A 77 -0.71 10.00 17.46
N ILE A 78 -1.49 9.70 16.43
CA ILE A 78 -2.95 9.74 16.47
C ILE A 78 -3.42 8.29 16.52
N ILE A 79 -4.01 7.87 17.64
CA ILE A 79 -4.49 6.50 17.83
C ILE A 79 -5.97 6.46 17.47
N LEU A 80 -6.33 5.60 16.52
CA LEU A 80 -7.68 5.37 16.03
C LEU A 80 -8.14 3.96 16.38
N ASN A 81 -9.45 3.70 16.39
CA ASN A 81 -9.97 2.34 16.62
C ASN A 81 -9.62 1.41 15.45
N LYS A 82 -9.74 1.93 14.22
CA LYS A 82 -9.30 1.28 12.98
C LYS A 82 -8.52 2.25 12.12
N TYR A 83 -7.55 1.76 11.34
CA TYR A 83 -6.85 2.62 10.36
C TYR A 83 -7.80 3.30 9.37
N ALA A 84 -8.90 2.64 8.99
CA ALA A 84 -9.91 3.20 8.09
C ALA A 84 -10.59 4.47 8.65
N ASP A 85 -10.58 4.66 9.97
CA ASP A 85 -11.17 5.84 10.62
C ASP A 85 -10.38 7.13 10.30
N VAL A 86 -9.22 7.03 9.64
CA VAL A 86 -8.51 8.19 9.08
C VAL A 86 -9.36 8.94 8.04
N MET A 87 -10.34 8.25 7.45
CA MET A 87 -11.32 8.83 6.53
C MET A 87 -12.42 9.64 7.24
N ASN A 88 -12.53 9.58 8.57
CA ASN A 88 -13.57 10.31 9.28
C ASN A 88 -13.35 11.83 9.16
N PRO A 89 -14.40 12.63 8.90
CA PRO A 89 -14.26 14.07 8.67
C PRO A 89 -13.57 14.84 9.80
N ASP A 90 -13.79 14.45 11.05
CA ASP A 90 -13.16 15.05 12.22
C ASP A 90 -11.66 14.76 12.31
N VAL A 91 -11.24 13.53 11.97
CA VAL A 91 -9.82 13.15 11.87
C VAL A 91 -9.15 13.93 10.75
N GLN A 92 -9.77 13.98 9.57
CA GLN A 92 -9.24 14.73 8.44
C GLN A 92 -9.12 16.24 8.73
N GLU A 93 -10.13 16.86 9.35
CA GLU A 93 -10.08 18.27 9.72
C GLU A 93 -8.99 18.53 10.78
N ARG A 94 -8.77 17.59 11.70
CA ARG A 94 -7.63 17.67 12.64
C ARG A 94 -6.29 17.67 11.89
N LEU A 95 -6.11 16.76 10.92
CA LEU A 95 -4.88 16.69 10.12
C LEU A 95 -4.67 17.98 9.30
N ILE A 96 -5.73 18.53 8.73
CA ILE A 96 -5.70 19.79 7.98
C ILE A 96 -5.31 20.96 8.87
N LYS A 97 -5.93 21.09 10.05
CA LYS A 97 -5.58 22.15 11.03
C LYS A 97 -4.15 22.04 11.55
N ASP A 98 -3.59 20.84 11.58
CA ASP A 98 -2.23 20.59 12.03
C ASP A 98 -1.18 20.66 10.91
N ASN A 99 -1.56 21.16 9.73
CA ASN A 99 -0.67 21.38 8.58
C ASN A 99 0.00 20.09 8.08
N ILE A 100 -0.74 18.97 8.10
CA ILE A 100 -0.19 17.65 7.76
C ILE A 100 -0.10 17.48 6.24
N LEU A 101 1.11 17.34 5.73
CA LEU A 101 1.37 16.78 4.41
C LEU A 101 1.44 15.26 4.54
N PHE A 102 0.50 14.57 3.91
CA PHE A 102 0.31 13.14 4.09
C PHE A 102 1.10 12.33 3.06
N ILE A 103 1.95 11.42 3.52
CA ILE A 103 2.68 10.48 2.67
C ILE A 103 1.88 9.18 2.60
N PRO A 104 1.36 8.79 1.42
CA PRO A 104 0.65 7.52 1.30
C PRO A 104 1.63 6.35 1.37
N ASN A 105 1.21 5.26 2.02
CA ASN A 105 1.89 3.98 1.96
C ASN A 105 0.87 2.86 1.65
N ARG A 106 1.35 1.63 1.42
CA ARG A 106 0.46 0.53 1.05
C ARG A 106 -0.63 0.25 2.09
N SER A 107 -0.33 0.40 3.38
CA SER A 107 -1.29 0.18 4.45
C SER A 107 -2.41 1.22 4.45
N PHE A 108 -2.13 2.48 4.13
CA PHE A 108 -3.16 3.51 4.00
C PHE A 108 -4.22 3.11 2.96
N VAL A 109 -3.78 2.72 1.76
CA VAL A 109 -4.70 2.30 0.68
C VAL A 109 -5.39 0.99 1.03
N SER A 110 -4.66 0.01 1.56
CA SER A 110 -5.21 -1.32 1.86
C SER A 110 -6.25 -1.31 2.98
N TYR A 111 -6.10 -0.45 4.00
CA TYR A 111 -7.05 -0.38 5.11
C TYR A 111 -8.21 0.56 4.85
N SER A 112 -8.02 1.61 4.04
CA SER A 112 -9.07 2.62 3.79
C SER A 112 -9.85 2.37 2.50
N GLY A 113 -9.30 1.57 1.57
CA GLY A 113 -9.85 1.35 0.24
C GLY A 113 -9.45 2.44 -0.75
N ILE A 114 -9.06 2.05 -1.96
CA ILE A 114 -8.59 2.98 -3.00
C ILE A 114 -9.65 4.02 -3.38
N ASP A 115 -10.93 3.64 -3.42
CA ASP A 115 -12.01 4.55 -3.77
C ASP A 115 -12.16 5.68 -2.73
N ALA A 116 -12.07 5.37 -1.44
CA ALA A 116 -12.13 6.38 -0.38
C ALA A 116 -10.90 7.29 -0.41
N VAL A 117 -9.71 6.73 -0.67
CA VAL A 117 -8.49 7.52 -0.86
C VAL A 117 -8.63 8.48 -2.05
N GLU A 118 -9.20 8.02 -3.15
CA GLU A 118 -9.34 8.84 -4.35
C GLU A 118 -10.43 9.90 -4.26
N ASN A 119 -11.52 9.63 -3.54
CA ASN A 119 -12.72 10.47 -3.56
C ASN A 119 -12.97 11.24 -2.26
N ASP A 120 -12.56 10.72 -1.10
CA ASP A 120 -13.03 11.21 0.20
C ASP A 120 -11.90 11.79 1.09
N PHE A 121 -10.64 11.46 0.81
CA PHE A 121 -9.50 11.92 1.62
C PHE A 121 -9.05 13.35 1.27
N LYS A 122 -9.46 14.35 2.04
CA LYS A 122 -9.28 15.79 1.76
C LYS A 122 -7.95 16.36 2.21
N VAL A 123 -7.16 15.61 2.98
CA VAL A 123 -5.82 16.02 3.42
C VAL A 123 -4.88 16.05 2.20
N PRO A 124 -4.02 17.08 2.05
CA PRO A 124 -3.00 17.12 1.01
C PRO A 124 -2.11 15.88 1.05
N LEU A 125 -2.09 15.16 -0.07
CA LEU A 125 -1.32 13.93 -0.26
C LEU A 125 -0.11 14.25 -1.12
N VAL A 126 1.09 13.87 -0.64
CA VAL A 126 2.35 14.06 -1.38
C VAL A 126 2.49 12.95 -2.40
N GLY A 127 2.57 13.33 -3.68
CA GLY A 127 2.63 12.41 -4.81
C GLY A 127 1.39 12.50 -5.70
N SER A 128 1.17 11.49 -6.53
CA SER A 128 0.10 11.47 -7.52
C SER A 128 -1.02 10.54 -7.08
N ARG A 129 -2.13 11.10 -6.61
CA ARG A 129 -3.28 10.32 -6.11
C ARG A 129 -3.84 9.33 -7.14
N ASN A 130 -3.91 9.75 -8.40
CA ASN A 130 -4.39 8.93 -9.52
C ASN A 130 -3.47 7.74 -9.86
N LEU A 131 -2.19 7.76 -9.47
CA LEU A 131 -1.27 6.65 -9.73
C LEU A 131 -1.45 5.52 -8.71
N LEU A 132 -2.03 5.79 -7.54
CA LEU A 132 -2.29 4.77 -6.52
C LEU A 132 -3.17 3.64 -7.06
N ARG A 133 -4.16 3.96 -7.90
CA ARG A 133 -5.01 2.95 -8.55
C ARG A 133 -4.25 2.08 -9.54
N SER A 134 -3.25 2.63 -10.24
CA SER A 134 -2.44 1.82 -11.16
C SER A 134 -1.56 0.80 -10.43
N GLU A 135 -1.36 0.94 -9.12
CA GLU A 135 -0.72 -0.09 -8.29
C GLU A 135 -1.68 -1.22 -7.89
N GLU A 136 -3.01 -1.00 -7.95
CA GLU A 136 -4.00 -2.06 -7.79
C GLU A 136 -4.01 -2.97 -9.01
N ARG A 137 -4.08 -4.28 -8.76
CA ARG A 137 -3.99 -5.28 -9.83
C ARG A 137 -5.39 -5.63 -10.32
N GLY A 138 -5.57 -5.66 -11.64
CA GLY A 138 -6.83 -6.12 -12.25
C GLY A 138 -7.69 -5.00 -12.82
N ASP A 139 -7.34 -3.75 -12.54
CA ASP A 139 -7.94 -2.60 -13.21
C ASP A 139 -7.38 -2.43 -14.64
N GLU A 140 -8.15 -1.75 -15.49
CA GLU A 140 -7.81 -1.52 -16.91
C GLU A 140 -6.43 -0.85 -17.10
N ARG A 141 -6.03 -0.01 -16.13
CA ARG A 141 -4.77 0.72 -16.13
C ARG A 141 -3.89 0.32 -14.95
N ASP A 142 -3.82 -0.98 -14.68
CA ASP A 142 -2.89 -1.55 -13.69
C ASP A 142 -1.42 -1.42 -14.13
N TYR A 143 -0.50 -1.89 -13.31
CA TYR A 143 0.94 -1.75 -13.59
C TYR A 143 1.37 -2.45 -14.88
N TYR A 144 0.69 -3.51 -15.35
CA TYR A 144 1.04 -4.12 -16.65
C TYR A 144 0.72 -3.17 -17.81
N TRP A 145 -0.40 -2.45 -17.72
CA TRP A 145 -0.73 -1.41 -18.68
C TRP A 145 0.35 -0.31 -18.70
N ILE A 146 0.85 0.12 -17.54
CA ILE A 146 1.95 1.10 -17.46
C ILE A 146 3.21 0.54 -18.13
N LEU A 147 3.60 -0.69 -17.82
CA LEU A 147 4.78 -1.33 -18.42
C LEU A 147 4.65 -1.43 -19.95
N GLU A 148 3.47 -1.81 -20.45
CA GLU A 148 3.17 -1.86 -21.88
C GLU A 148 3.32 -0.48 -22.53
N LYS A 149 2.72 0.57 -21.94
CA LYS A 149 2.82 1.94 -22.48
C LYS A 149 4.22 2.52 -22.40
N ALA A 150 5.03 2.08 -21.43
CA ALA A 150 6.43 2.46 -21.29
C ALA A 150 7.38 1.63 -22.19
N GLY A 151 6.90 0.59 -22.87
CA GLY A 151 7.75 -0.32 -23.64
C GLY A 151 8.72 -1.13 -22.76
N LEU A 152 8.36 -1.37 -21.50
CA LEU A 152 9.18 -2.11 -20.54
C LEU A 152 8.83 -3.61 -20.58
N PRO A 153 9.83 -4.50 -20.47
CA PRO A 153 9.58 -5.94 -20.47
C PRO A 153 8.82 -6.35 -19.20
N ALA A 154 7.86 -7.24 -19.38
CA ALA A 154 7.15 -7.93 -18.31
C ALA A 154 7.11 -9.44 -18.64
N PRO A 155 6.93 -10.32 -17.63
CA PRO A 155 6.76 -11.76 -17.89
C PRO A 155 5.62 -12.02 -18.88
N LYS A 156 5.87 -12.88 -19.87
CA LYS A 156 4.85 -13.25 -20.86
C LYS A 156 3.65 -13.88 -20.14
N LYS A 157 2.45 -13.36 -20.38
CA LYS A 157 1.21 -13.93 -19.86
C LYS A 157 0.89 -15.25 -20.56
N VAL A 158 0.43 -16.23 -19.79
CA VAL A 158 -0.12 -17.51 -20.26
C VAL A 158 -1.63 -17.42 -20.07
N GLU A 159 -2.39 -17.45 -21.16
CA GLU A 159 -3.85 -17.21 -21.11
C GLU A 159 -4.62 -18.43 -20.59
N ARG A 160 -4.22 -19.64 -21.00
CA ARG A 160 -4.87 -20.88 -20.60
C ARG A 160 -3.85 -21.91 -20.13
N PRO A 161 -4.22 -22.82 -19.22
CA PRO A 161 -3.32 -23.87 -18.76
C PRO A 161 -2.74 -24.73 -19.89
N GLU A 162 -3.48 -24.91 -20.98
CA GLU A 162 -3.06 -25.65 -22.17
C GLU A 162 -1.97 -24.92 -22.97
N ASP A 163 -1.81 -23.61 -22.77
CA ASP A 163 -0.79 -22.78 -23.42
C ASP A 163 0.55 -22.81 -22.67
N ILE A 164 0.67 -23.62 -21.60
CA ILE A 164 1.92 -23.81 -20.86
C ILE A 164 2.92 -24.59 -21.72
N ASP A 165 3.96 -23.88 -22.19
CA ASP A 165 5.06 -24.41 -23.03
C ASP A 165 6.44 -24.37 -22.34
N GLY A 166 6.48 -24.00 -21.05
CA GLY A 166 7.68 -23.89 -20.25
C GLY A 166 7.40 -23.59 -18.79
N LEU A 167 8.45 -23.35 -17.99
CA LEU A 167 8.30 -23.05 -16.57
C LEU A 167 7.44 -21.79 -16.37
N THR A 168 6.28 -21.99 -15.76
CA THR A 168 5.24 -20.97 -15.55
C THR A 168 4.97 -20.87 -14.06
N ILE A 169 4.85 -19.64 -13.55
CA ILE A 169 4.35 -19.36 -12.20
C ILE A 169 2.84 -19.11 -12.27
N ILE A 170 2.09 -19.80 -11.41
CA ILE A 170 0.66 -19.66 -11.27
C ILE A 170 0.39 -18.99 -9.92
N LYS A 171 -0.10 -17.75 -9.99
CA LYS A 171 -0.40 -16.89 -8.85
C LYS A 171 -1.89 -17.01 -8.55
N VAL A 172 -2.24 -17.39 -7.34
CA VAL A 172 -3.62 -17.71 -6.94
C VAL A 172 -3.97 -17.07 -5.60
N HIS A 173 -5.26 -16.87 -5.35
CA HIS A 173 -5.73 -16.47 -4.03
C HIS A 173 -5.77 -17.68 -3.09
N HIS A 174 -5.26 -17.49 -1.87
CA HIS A 174 -5.38 -18.53 -0.85
C HIS A 174 -6.80 -18.54 -0.29
N LYS A 175 -7.41 -19.73 -0.21
CA LYS A 175 -8.76 -19.96 0.32
C LYS A 175 -9.00 -19.34 1.71
N GLN A 176 -8.09 -19.59 2.65
CA GLN A 176 -8.23 -19.12 4.04
C GLN A 176 -7.57 -17.75 4.26
N LYS A 177 -6.36 -17.56 3.73
CA LYS A 177 -5.56 -16.35 3.95
C LYS A 177 -5.84 -15.32 2.86
N LYS A 178 -6.97 -14.62 2.97
CA LYS A 178 -7.46 -13.70 1.92
C LYS A 178 -6.49 -12.58 1.51
N LEU A 179 -5.58 -12.17 2.40
CA LEU A 179 -4.55 -11.17 2.13
C LEU A 179 -3.27 -11.76 1.51
N GLU A 180 -3.08 -13.08 1.63
CA GLU A 180 -1.90 -13.77 1.14
C GLU A 180 -2.18 -14.37 -0.25
N ARG A 181 -1.11 -14.48 -1.04
CA ARG A 181 -1.15 -15.19 -2.32
C ARG A 181 -0.57 -16.59 -2.16
N GLY A 182 -1.22 -17.54 -2.81
CA GLY A 182 -0.62 -18.83 -3.11
C GLY A 182 0.17 -18.75 -4.41
N PHE A 183 1.20 -19.59 -4.52
CA PHE A 183 1.98 -19.76 -5.72
C PHE A 183 2.27 -21.24 -5.94
N PHE A 184 2.16 -21.68 -7.18
CA PHE A 184 2.76 -22.95 -7.61
C PHE A 184 3.33 -22.78 -9.01
N THR A 185 4.18 -23.71 -9.43
CA THR A 185 4.78 -23.69 -10.76
C THR A 185 4.34 -24.90 -11.56
N ALA A 186 4.26 -24.76 -12.88
CA ALA A 186 4.03 -25.86 -13.80
C ALA A 186 4.93 -25.72 -15.03
N VAL A 187 5.36 -26.85 -15.60
CA VAL A 187 6.08 -26.90 -16.89
C VAL A 187 5.23 -27.46 -18.03
N SER A 188 4.02 -27.94 -17.72
CA SER A 188 3.07 -28.49 -18.68
C SER A 188 1.64 -28.43 -18.14
N TYR A 189 0.66 -28.62 -19.02
CA TYR A 189 -0.76 -28.75 -18.66
C TYR A 189 -1.00 -29.89 -17.65
N ASP A 190 -0.43 -31.07 -17.87
CA ASP A 190 -0.61 -32.22 -16.97
C ASP A 190 -0.11 -31.92 -15.56
N GLN A 191 1.06 -31.27 -15.44
CA GLN A 191 1.58 -30.88 -14.14
C GLN A 191 0.72 -29.79 -13.49
N PHE A 192 0.18 -28.87 -14.28
CA PHE A 192 -0.78 -27.88 -13.78
C PHE A 192 -2.00 -28.56 -13.18
N VAL A 193 -2.63 -29.50 -13.91
CA VAL A 193 -3.82 -30.24 -13.46
C VAL A 193 -3.51 -31.07 -12.21
N GLN A 194 -2.37 -31.75 -12.17
CA GLN A 194 -1.97 -32.53 -11.00
C GLN A 194 -1.84 -31.64 -9.76
N LYS A 195 -1.05 -30.56 -9.86
CA LYS A 195 -0.77 -29.67 -8.72
C LYS A 195 -2.00 -28.90 -8.27
N SER A 196 -2.83 -28.42 -9.20
CA SER A 196 -4.06 -27.71 -8.83
C SER A 196 -5.03 -28.61 -8.08
N ASN A 197 -5.24 -29.85 -8.54
CA ASN A 197 -6.06 -30.83 -7.85
C ASN A 197 -5.55 -31.16 -6.45
N ASP A 198 -4.23 -31.31 -6.27
CA ASP A 198 -3.63 -31.57 -4.95
C ASP A 198 -3.84 -30.38 -4.00
N LEU A 199 -3.67 -29.15 -4.49
CA LEU A 199 -3.90 -27.94 -3.69
C LEU A 199 -5.38 -27.72 -3.33
N ILE A 200 -6.31 -28.07 -4.23
CA ILE A 200 -7.75 -28.06 -3.96
C ILE A 200 -8.09 -29.08 -2.87
N LYS A 201 -7.59 -30.32 -2.99
CA LYS A 201 -7.80 -31.38 -1.98
C LYS A 201 -7.26 -30.99 -0.61
N GLN A 202 -6.15 -30.26 -0.57
CA GLN A 202 -5.56 -29.74 0.66
C GLN A 202 -6.29 -28.50 1.22
N GLY A 203 -7.28 -27.96 0.51
CA GLY A 203 -8.02 -26.76 0.92
C GLY A 203 -7.18 -25.48 0.85
N VAL A 204 -6.12 -25.45 0.04
CA VAL A 204 -5.25 -24.27 -0.13
C VAL A 204 -5.88 -23.26 -1.09
N ILE A 205 -6.49 -23.76 -2.17
CA ILE A 205 -7.15 -22.96 -3.21
C ILE A 205 -8.59 -23.44 -3.43
N GLU A 206 -9.44 -22.57 -4.00
CA GLU A 206 -10.82 -22.91 -4.36
C GLU A 206 -10.89 -23.64 -5.72
N GLU A 207 -11.98 -24.36 -5.99
CA GLU A 207 -12.15 -25.06 -7.29
C GLU A 207 -12.22 -24.08 -8.46
N ASN A 208 -12.80 -22.89 -8.27
CA ASN A 208 -12.89 -21.84 -9.27
C ASN A 208 -11.68 -20.89 -9.28
N PHE A 209 -10.54 -21.27 -8.67
CA PHE A 209 -9.38 -20.38 -8.54
C PHE A 209 -8.92 -19.80 -9.88
N LEU A 210 -9.13 -20.52 -10.99
CA LEU A 210 -8.71 -20.13 -12.33
C LEU A 210 -9.36 -18.81 -12.78
N GLU A 211 -10.55 -18.47 -12.31
CA GLU A 211 -11.25 -17.21 -12.62
C GLU A 211 -10.45 -15.97 -12.19
N SER A 212 -9.62 -16.12 -11.17
CA SER A 212 -8.80 -15.03 -10.60
C SER A 212 -7.30 -15.29 -10.69
N ALA A 213 -6.90 -16.45 -11.19
CA ALA A 213 -5.51 -16.84 -11.29
C ALA A 213 -4.79 -16.00 -12.36
N ARG A 214 -3.51 -15.72 -12.11
CA ARG A 214 -2.60 -15.19 -13.14
C ARG A 214 -1.50 -16.20 -13.40
N MET A 215 -1.30 -16.52 -14.67
CA MET A 215 -0.25 -17.42 -15.13
C MET A 215 0.73 -16.63 -15.99
N GLU A 216 2.01 -16.74 -15.64
CA GLU A 216 3.06 -15.97 -16.27
C GLU A 216 4.32 -16.83 -16.43
N GLN A 217 5.07 -16.58 -17.49
CA GLN A 217 6.38 -17.17 -17.67
C GLN A 217 7.24 -16.94 -16.42
N TYR A 218 7.84 -18.00 -15.89
CA TYR A 218 8.76 -17.89 -14.77
C TYR A 218 10.09 -17.30 -15.26
N ILE A 219 10.47 -16.15 -14.71
CA ILE A 219 11.74 -15.49 -15.03
C ILE A 219 12.79 -15.91 -14.01
N ILE A 220 13.82 -16.64 -14.45
CA ILE A 220 14.98 -16.99 -13.62
C ILE A 220 15.89 -15.76 -13.57
N GLY A 221 15.94 -15.11 -12.41
CA GLY A 221 16.78 -13.95 -12.13
C GLY A 221 17.83 -14.22 -11.05
N PRO A 222 18.74 -13.27 -10.80
CA PRO A 222 19.67 -13.37 -9.68
C PRO A 222 18.90 -13.49 -8.35
N VAL A 223 19.41 -14.36 -7.48
CA VAL A 223 18.96 -14.57 -6.09
C VAL A 223 19.61 -13.52 -5.20
#